data_AF-A0A822ANI8-F1
#
_entry.id   AF-A0A822ANI8-F1
#
_cell.length_a   1.000
_cell.length_b   1.000
_cell.length_c   1.000
_cell.angle_alpha   90.00
_cell.angle_beta   90.00
_cell.angle_gamma   90.00
#
_symmetry.space_group_name_H-M   'P 1'
#
loop_
_entity.id
_entity.type
_entity.pdbx_description
1 polymer ?
#
loop_
_entity_poly.entity_id
_entity_poly.type
_entity_poly.pdbx_seq_one_letter_code
_entity_poly.pdbx_strand_id
1 'polypeptide(L)'
;RESQITTTSTSATVPRGTLTTQPEAVDDFVRNFLVRMGMKKTMQQFQIEWHNLSSSGRIKTNECGYLPDVVKHNEELSEKMKLLESEVDRYRKSAEKAREEFVKMKKERDYHRQHHNRIAQEKNNLVTFVKRLKSHLSTFEPQLDELKSKYDGAMREKMVYKLEKEKLQNELNSLKLGSSTTLQNTPEGELGPTQTKLRELRLKEEKKRLAIPNEQQRLTGSSESTNESHPRDSEFPVDTGNNPYLNRFAEDAFHRSTLTLAKDIEAHDGPISW
;
A
#
# COMPACT_ATOMS: atom_id res chain seq x y z
N ARG A 1 33.52 8.58 -76.26
CA ARG A 1 32.27 9.33 -76.58
C ARG A 1 31.20 8.75 -75.66
N GLU A 2 31.11 9.27 -74.44
CA GLU A 2 30.11 8.89 -73.46
C GLU A 2 29.42 10.18 -73.04
N SER A 3 28.11 10.20 -73.24
CA SER A 3 27.23 11.35 -73.02
C SER A 3 26.69 11.29 -71.59
N GLN A 4 26.97 12.32 -70.79
CA GLN A 4 26.30 12.52 -69.50
C GLN A 4 25.02 13.33 -69.71
N ILE A 5 23.91 12.82 -69.17
CA ILE A 5 22.60 13.48 -69.13
C ILE A 5 22.55 14.29 -67.83
N THR A 6 22.44 15.62 -67.95
CA THR A 6 22.16 16.52 -66.83
C THR A 6 20.67 16.87 -66.86
N THR A 7 19.91 16.39 -65.88
CA THR A 7 18.51 16.74 -65.68
C THR A 7 18.41 18.04 -64.88
N THR A 8 17.99 19.14 -65.52
CA THR A 8 17.61 20.38 -64.85
C THR A 8 16.13 20.35 -64.48
N SER A 9 15.84 20.25 -63.19
CA SER A 9 14.49 20.38 -62.61
C SER A 9 14.13 21.87 -62.46
N THR A 10 13.33 22.39 -63.39
CA THR A 10 12.73 23.73 -63.32
C THR A 10 11.49 23.69 -62.42
N SER A 11 11.60 24.15 -61.16
CA SER A 11 10.42 24.39 -60.32
C SER A 11 9.87 25.80 -60.59
N ALA A 12 8.72 25.87 -61.26
CA ALA A 12 7.99 27.12 -61.47
C ALA A 12 7.51 27.70 -60.14
N THR A 13 7.93 28.93 -59.82
CA THR A 13 7.47 29.68 -58.64
C THR A 13 6.17 30.40 -58.98
N VAL A 14 5.09 30.05 -58.28
CA VAL A 14 3.80 30.76 -58.36
C VAL A 14 3.97 32.14 -57.69
N PRO A 15 3.57 33.26 -58.33
CA PRO A 15 3.69 34.57 -57.71
C PRO A 15 2.74 34.66 -56.51
N ARG A 16 3.29 34.70 -55.29
CA ARG A 16 2.55 35.06 -54.08
C ARG A 16 2.11 36.52 -54.23
N GLY A 17 0.79 36.74 -54.31
CA GLY A 17 0.23 38.08 -54.24
C GLY A 17 0.65 38.76 -52.93
N THR A 18 1.46 39.81 -53.05
CA THR A 18 1.76 40.72 -51.95
C THR A 18 0.51 41.56 -51.67
N LEU A 19 -0.09 41.35 -50.49
CA LEU A 19 -1.14 42.22 -49.95
C LEU A 19 -0.54 43.60 -49.69
N THR A 20 -0.71 44.52 -50.64
CA THR A 20 -0.45 45.94 -50.38
C THR A 20 -1.47 46.39 -49.36
N THR A 21 -1.04 46.66 -48.12
CA THR A 21 -1.92 47.19 -47.09
C THR A 21 -2.27 48.62 -47.49
N GLN A 22 -3.44 48.81 -48.10
CA GLN A 22 -3.92 50.16 -48.34
C GLN A 22 -4.11 50.84 -46.98
N PRO A 23 -3.60 52.06 -46.81
CA PRO A 23 -3.79 52.78 -45.57
C PRO A 23 -5.29 53.02 -45.37
N GLU A 24 -5.77 52.74 -44.16
CA GLU A 24 -7.17 52.93 -43.80
C GLU A 24 -7.52 54.42 -43.91
N ALA A 25 -8.64 54.72 -44.56
CA ALA A 25 -9.15 56.08 -44.65
C ALA A 25 -9.60 56.55 -43.25
N VAL A 26 -9.36 57.81 -42.93
CA VAL A 26 -9.66 58.37 -41.60
C VAL A 26 -11.13 58.19 -41.20
N ASP A 27 -12.06 58.20 -42.15
CA ASP A 27 -13.47 57.99 -41.88
C ASP A 27 -13.82 56.54 -41.53
N ASP A 28 -13.13 55.53 -42.09
CA ASP A 28 -13.24 54.13 -41.67
C ASP A 28 -12.69 53.94 -40.25
N PHE A 29 -11.59 54.60 -39.90
CA PHE A 29 -11.06 54.56 -38.54
C PHE A 29 -12.04 55.11 -37.52
N VAL A 30 -12.64 56.28 -37.80
CA VAL A 30 -13.64 56.86 -36.90
C VAL A 30 -14.84 55.93 -36.76
N ARG A 31 -15.24 55.25 -37.84
CA ARG A 31 -16.28 54.22 -37.77
C ARG A 31 -15.86 53.07 -36.85
N ASN A 32 -14.71 52.46 -37.11
CA ASN A 32 -14.19 51.33 -36.32
C ASN A 32 -13.96 51.71 -34.85
N PHE A 33 -13.48 52.93 -34.58
CA PHE A 33 -13.32 53.48 -33.25
C PHE A 33 -14.65 53.59 -32.50
N LEU A 34 -15.66 54.22 -33.08
CA LEU A 34 -16.97 54.39 -32.43
C LEU A 34 -17.67 53.03 -32.20
N VAL A 35 -17.49 52.05 -33.10
CA VAL A 35 -17.96 50.67 -32.86
C VAL A 35 -17.21 50.04 -31.70
N ARG A 36 -15.87 50.09 -31.69
CA ARG A 36 -15.01 49.52 -30.64
C ARG A 36 -15.31 50.12 -29.27
N MET A 37 -15.59 51.42 -29.20
CA MET A 37 -15.96 52.13 -27.97
C MET A 37 -17.45 51.98 -27.60
N GLY A 38 -18.26 51.25 -28.39
CA GLY A 38 -19.67 51.00 -28.11
C GLY A 38 -20.60 52.20 -28.32
N MET A 39 -20.15 53.25 -29.01
CA MET A 39 -20.86 54.52 -29.19
C MET A 39 -21.87 54.46 -30.36
N LYS A 40 -22.87 53.60 -30.25
CA LYS A 40 -23.81 53.29 -31.36
C LYS A 40 -24.65 54.48 -31.84
N LYS A 41 -25.13 55.34 -30.93
CA LYS A 41 -25.92 56.54 -31.30
C LYS A 41 -25.06 57.57 -32.03
N THR A 42 -23.84 57.80 -31.55
CA THR A 42 -22.86 58.69 -32.19
C THR A 42 -22.45 58.17 -33.56
N MET A 43 -22.26 56.86 -33.70
CA MET A 43 -22.04 56.21 -35.00
C MET A 43 -23.17 56.49 -36.00
N GLN A 44 -24.42 56.28 -35.58
CA GLN A 44 -25.57 56.50 -36.46
C GLN A 44 -25.69 57.96 -36.90
N GLN A 45 -25.51 58.89 -35.97
CA GLN A 45 -25.51 60.32 -36.30
C GLN A 45 -24.37 60.69 -37.25
N PHE A 46 -23.17 60.18 -36.98
CA PHE A 46 -22.00 60.38 -37.83
C PHE A 46 -22.24 59.84 -39.25
N GLN A 47 -22.80 58.64 -39.41
CA GLN A 47 -23.12 58.06 -40.71
C GLN A 47 -24.14 58.89 -41.50
N ILE A 48 -25.19 59.38 -40.83
CA ILE A 48 -26.21 60.24 -41.45
C ILE A 48 -25.59 61.56 -41.92
N GLU A 49 -24.83 62.22 -41.05
CA GLU A 49 -24.19 63.49 -41.39
C GLU A 49 -23.14 63.33 -42.50
N TRP A 50 -22.30 62.30 -42.40
CA TRP A 50 -21.30 61.97 -43.42
C TRP A 50 -21.91 61.72 -44.78
N HIS A 51 -23.00 60.93 -44.85
CA HIS A 51 -23.73 60.67 -46.09
C HIS A 51 -24.33 61.94 -46.68
N ASN A 52 -24.97 62.78 -45.85
CA ASN A 52 -25.57 64.04 -46.28
C ASN A 52 -24.52 65.02 -46.82
N LEU A 53 -23.37 65.13 -46.14
CA LEU A 53 -22.27 66.02 -46.52
C LEU A 53 -21.53 65.55 -47.78
N SER A 54 -21.36 64.23 -47.94
CA SER A 54 -20.80 63.62 -49.16
C SER A 54 -21.73 63.79 -50.36
N SER A 55 -23.05 63.59 -50.18
CA SER A 55 -24.05 63.71 -51.25
C SER A 55 -24.24 65.15 -51.71
N SER A 56 -24.04 66.12 -50.80
CA SER A 56 -24.11 67.56 -51.10
C SER A 56 -22.81 68.11 -51.71
N GLY A 57 -21.80 67.27 -51.94
CA GLY A 57 -20.51 67.66 -52.53
C GLY A 57 -19.64 68.57 -51.65
N ARG A 58 -20.01 68.76 -50.38
CA ARG A 58 -19.26 69.59 -49.40
C ARG A 58 -18.03 68.88 -48.84
N ILE A 59 -18.03 67.56 -48.87
CA ILE A 59 -16.88 66.73 -48.53
C ILE A 59 -16.49 65.95 -49.77
N LYS A 60 -15.25 66.13 -50.22
CA LYS A 60 -14.66 65.28 -51.25
C LYS A 60 -14.14 64.03 -50.56
N THR A 61 -14.84 62.91 -50.74
CA THR A 61 -14.47 61.60 -50.18
C THR A 61 -13.03 61.19 -50.53
N ASN A 62 -12.53 61.63 -51.68
CA ASN A 62 -11.17 61.37 -52.15
C ASN A 62 -10.07 62.22 -51.46
N GLU A 63 -10.44 63.24 -50.69
CA GLU A 63 -9.51 64.09 -49.92
C GLU A 63 -9.50 63.72 -48.42
N CYS A 64 -10.27 62.72 -48.00
CA CYS A 64 -10.17 62.19 -46.64
C CYS A 64 -8.79 61.56 -46.48
N GLY A 65 -7.96 62.13 -45.62
CA GLY A 65 -6.59 61.67 -45.41
C GLY A 65 -6.51 60.20 -44.99
N TYR A 66 -5.33 59.64 -45.15
CA TYR A 66 -4.99 58.30 -44.70
C TYR A 66 -4.46 58.31 -43.27
N LEU A 67 -4.75 57.26 -42.51
CA LEU A 67 -4.23 57.14 -41.15
C LEU A 67 -2.69 57.05 -41.11
N PRO A 68 -2.05 57.63 -40.08
CA PRO A 68 -0.63 57.41 -39.81
C PRO A 68 -0.34 55.94 -39.44
N ASP A 69 0.69 55.38 -40.05
CA ASP A 69 1.15 53.98 -39.86
C ASP A 69 1.42 53.62 -38.38
N VAL A 70 1.79 54.62 -37.56
CA VAL A 70 2.04 54.46 -36.12
C VAL A 70 0.80 53.95 -35.35
N VAL A 71 -0.41 54.37 -35.74
CA VAL A 71 -1.65 53.94 -35.05
C VAL A 71 -1.89 52.45 -35.29
N LYS A 72 -1.73 52.01 -36.54
CA LYS A 72 -1.85 50.60 -36.91
C LYS A 72 -0.78 49.75 -36.23
N HIS A 73 0.46 50.23 -36.19
CA HIS A 73 1.54 49.54 -35.49
C HIS A 73 1.26 49.39 -33.98
N ASN A 74 0.67 50.40 -33.34
CA ASN A 74 0.25 50.33 -31.94
C ASN A 74 -0.88 49.32 -31.71
N GLU A 75 -1.83 49.21 -32.64
CA GLU A 75 -2.89 48.20 -32.56
C GLU A 75 -2.31 46.79 -32.69
N GLU A 76 -1.44 46.54 -33.69
CA GLU A 76 -0.73 45.27 -33.84
C GLU A 76 0.11 44.91 -32.60
N LEU A 77 0.78 45.91 -32.00
CA LEU A 77 1.57 45.70 -30.79
C LEU A 77 0.68 45.37 -29.59
N SER A 78 -0.47 46.03 -29.47
CA SER A 78 -1.46 45.77 -28.41
C SER A 78 -2.04 44.36 -28.53
N GLU A 79 -2.34 43.89 -29.75
CA GLU A 79 -2.79 42.52 -30.00
C GLU A 79 -1.71 41.50 -29.62
N LYS A 80 -0.46 41.73 -30.03
CA LYS A 80 0.67 40.87 -29.63
C LYS A 80 0.87 40.84 -28.12
N MET A 81 0.77 41.98 -27.45
CA MET A 81 0.86 42.07 -26.00
C MET A 81 -0.22 41.23 -25.33
N LYS A 82 -1.49 41.36 -25.76
CA LYS A 82 -2.60 40.57 -25.24
C LYS A 82 -2.43 39.07 -25.48
N LEU A 83 -1.90 38.67 -26.64
CA LEU A 83 -1.58 37.27 -26.93
C LEU A 83 -0.49 36.75 -25.99
N LEU A 84 0.60 37.50 -25.82
CA LEU A 84 1.68 37.14 -24.91
C LEU A 84 1.23 37.04 -23.45
N GLU A 85 0.40 37.98 -22.98
CA GLU A 85 -0.20 37.92 -21.65
C GLU A 85 -1.03 36.64 -21.47
N SER A 86 -1.87 36.30 -22.46
CA SER A 86 -2.68 35.09 -22.41
C SER A 86 -1.83 33.80 -22.41
N GLU A 87 -0.70 33.83 -23.10
CA GLU A 87 0.25 32.72 -23.16
C GLU A 87 1.04 32.57 -21.86
N VAL A 88 1.49 33.67 -21.26
CA VAL A 88 2.11 33.69 -19.93
C VAL A 88 1.15 33.13 -18.89
N ASP A 89 -0.12 33.53 -18.90
CA ASP A 89 -1.14 33.01 -17.98
C ASP A 89 -1.37 31.51 -18.17
N ARG A 90 -1.37 31.03 -19.42
CA ARG A 90 -1.49 29.61 -19.74
C ARG A 90 -0.30 28.81 -19.19
N TYR A 91 0.93 29.29 -19.40
CA TYR A 91 2.13 28.64 -18.88
C TYR A 91 2.17 28.68 -17.36
N ARG A 92 1.78 29.81 -16.74
CA ARG A 92 1.70 29.93 -15.28
C ARG A 92 0.74 28.89 -14.69
N LYS A 93 -0.46 28.73 -15.28
CA LYS A 93 -1.43 27.71 -14.84
C LYS A 93 -0.90 26.29 -15.02
N SER A 94 -0.22 26.02 -16.13
CA SER A 94 0.39 24.70 -16.37
C SER A 94 1.51 24.40 -15.37
N ALA A 95 2.36 25.39 -15.06
CA ALA A 95 3.45 25.26 -14.10
C ALA A 95 2.91 25.04 -12.68
N GLU A 96 1.84 25.73 -12.28
CA GLU A 96 1.21 25.51 -10.97
C GLU A 96 0.65 24.09 -10.84
N LYS A 97 -0.08 23.61 -11.86
CA LYS A 97 -0.58 22.21 -11.89
C LYS A 97 0.55 21.20 -11.78
N ALA A 98 1.62 21.37 -12.56
CA ALA A 98 2.79 20.49 -12.50
C ALA A 98 3.46 20.52 -11.12
N ARG A 99 3.51 21.70 -10.47
CA ARG A 99 4.03 21.86 -9.12
C ARG A 99 3.15 21.13 -8.09
N GLU A 100 1.83 21.25 -8.17
CA GLU A 100 0.88 20.56 -7.30
C GLU A 100 1.01 19.04 -7.43
N GLU A 101 1.05 18.54 -8.66
CA GLU A 101 1.26 17.11 -8.95
C GLU A 101 2.61 16.61 -8.43
N PHE A 102 3.68 17.39 -8.62
CA PHE A 102 5.00 17.06 -8.09
C PHE A 102 4.99 16.94 -6.56
N VAL A 103 4.33 17.87 -5.86
CA VAL A 103 4.20 17.81 -4.40
C VAL A 103 3.42 16.56 -3.98
N LYS A 104 2.35 16.21 -4.70
CA LYS A 104 1.57 14.98 -4.44
C LYS A 104 2.43 13.72 -4.63
N MET A 105 3.14 13.61 -5.74
CA MET A 105 4.01 12.46 -6.04
C MET A 105 5.16 12.35 -5.02
N LYS A 106 5.73 13.48 -4.60
CA LYS A 106 6.76 13.51 -3.56
C LYS A 106 6.24 12.96 -2.24
N LYS A 107 5.04 13.38 -1.81
CA LYS A 107 4.39 12.86 -0.59
C LYS A 107 4.14 11.36 -0.67
N GLU A 108 3.64 10.86 -1.81
CA GLU A 108 3.39 9.43 -2.00
C GLU A 108 4.70 8.62 -1.95
N ARG A 109 5.74 9.09 -2.64
CA ARG A 109 7.08 8.49 -2.59
C ARG A 109 7.61 8.44 -1.16
N ASP A 110 7.48 9.54 -0.42
CA ASP A 110 7.97 9.63 0.96
C ASP A 110 7.16 8.72 1.89
N TYR A 111 5.84 8.61 1.68
CA TYR A 111 4.97 7.65 2.36
C TYR A 111 5.41 6.20 2.11
N HIS A 112 5.63 5.80 0.86
CA HIS A 112 6.12 4.47 0.52
C HIS A 112 7.48 4.17 1.15
N ARG A 113 8.40 5.15 1.11
CA ARG A 113 9.74 5.00 1.70
C ARG A 113 9.66 4.83 3.21
N GLN A 114 8.85 5.63 3.90
CA GLN A 114 8.63 5.51 5.34
C GLN A 114 7.97 4.17 5.69
N HIS A 115 6.96 3.76 4.93
CA HIS A 115 6.24 2.50 5.14
C HIS A 115 7.15 1.29 4.94
N HIS A 116 7.96 1.28 3.87
CA HIS A 116 8.94 0.24 3.63
C HIS A 116 9.95 0.15 4.77
N ASN A 117 10.48 1.28 5.25
CA ASN A 117 11.40 1.31 6.39
C ASN A 117 10.75 0.75 7.67
N ARG A 118 9.49 1.11 7.95
CA ARG A 118 8.74 0.58 9.10
C ARG A 118 8.57 -0.94 8.99
N ILE A 119 8.12 -1.44 7.84
CA ILE A 119 7.96 -2.89 7.61
C ILE A 119 9.30 -3.61 7.74
N ALA A 120 10.39 -3.04 7.22
CA ALA A 120 11.71 -3.64 7.34
C ALA A 120 12.17 -3.74 8.81
N GLN A 121 11.88 -2.72 9.62
CA GLN A 121 12.13 -2.77 11.07
C GLN A 121 11.29 -3.85 11.76
N GLU A 122 9.98 -3.91 11.49
CA GLU A 122 9.07 -4.93 12.04
C GLU A 122 9.50 -6.34 11.66
N LYS A 123 9.84 -6.56 10.38
CA LYS A 123 10.40 -7.82 9.88
C LYS A 123 11.67 -8.19 10.65
N ASN A 124 12.61 -7.25 10.81
CA ASN A 124 13.87 -7.53 11.50
C ASN A 124 13.67 -7.85 12.98
N ASN A 125 12.72 -7.19 13.64
CA ASN A 125 12.32 -7.49 15.00
C ASN A 125 11.76 -8.92 15.09
N LEU A 126 10.82 -9.28 14.20
CA LEU A 126 10.22 -10.61 14.17
C LEU A 126 11.26 -11.71 13.89
N VAL A 127 12.18 -11.47 12.95
CA VAL A 127 13.31 -12.38 12.68
C VAL A 127 14.15 -12.58 13.94
N THR A 128 14.40 -11.52 14.69
CA THR A 128 15.16 -11.60 15.95
C THR A 128 14.41 -12.41 17.01
N PHE A 129 13.10 -12.21 17.16
CA PHE A 129 12.26 -13.01 18.05
C PHE A 129 12.26 -14.50 17.67
N VAL A 130 12.09 -14.81 16.38
CA VAL A 130 12.13 -16.20 15.88
C VAL A 130 13.49 -16.84 16.18
N LYS A 131 14.60 -16.12 15.97
CA LYS A 131 15.95 -16.63 16.31
C LYS A 131 16.09 -16.91 17.80
N ARG A 132 15.62 -15.99 18.66
CA ARG A 132 15.64 -16.18 20.12
C ARG A 132 14.80 -17.38 20.54
N LEU A 133 13.61 -17.54 19.96
CA LEU A 133 12.72 -18.66 20.27
C LEU A 133 13.34 -20.00 19.85
N LYS A 134 13.91 -20.07 18.64
CA LYS A 134 14.64 -21.26 18.18
C LYS A 134 15.81 -21.61 19.10
N SER A 135 16.58 -20.62 19.53
CA SER A 135 17.67 -20.82 20.50
C SER A 135 17.14 -21.39 21.82
N HIS A 136 16.01 -20.89 22.32
CA HIS A 136 15.41 -21.36 23.56
C HIS A 136 14.87 -22.80 23.44
N LEU A 137 14.25 -23.14 22.31
CA LEU A 137 13.80 -24.51 22.03
C LEU A 137 14.98 -25.48 21.91
N SER A 138 16.08 -25.06 21.30
CA SER A 138 17.32 -25.86 21.24
C SER A 138 17.89 -26.14 22.63
N THR A 139 17.70 -25.24 23.61
CA THR A 139 18.09 -25.51 25.01
C THR A 139 17.18 -26.52 25.69
N PHE A 140 15.89 -26.59 25.34
CA PHE A 140 14.94 -27.55 25.93
C PHE A 140 15.09 -28.97 25.41
N GLU A 141 15.53 -29.15 24.17
CA GLU A 141 15.77 -30.48 23.59
C GLU A 141 16.62 -31.39 24.49
N PRO A 142 17.85 -31.02 24.91
CA PRO A 142 18.66 -31.88 25.76
C PRO A 142 18.04 -32.11 27.15
N GLN A 143 17.27 -31.14 27.67
CA GLN A 143 16.58 -31.29 28.95
C GLN A 143 15.46 -32.33 28.88
N LEU A 144 14.73 -32.38 27.76
CA LEU A 144 13.71 -33.39 27.51
C LEU A 144 14.34 -34.78 27.31
N ASP A 145 15.45 -34.86 26.58
CA ASP A 145 16.18 -36.11 26.38
C ASP A 145 16.75 -36.63 27.70
N GLU A 146 17.31 -35.76 28.55
CA GLU A 146 17.78 -36.14 29.88
C GLU A 146 16.62 -36.67 30.74
N LEU A 147 15.48 -35.99 30.75
CA LEU A 147 14.31 -36.41 31.51
C LEU A 147 13.76 -37.76 31.03
N LYS A 148 13.75 -37.97 29.70
CA LYS A 148 13.38 -39.25 29.09
C LYS A 148 14.35 -40.36 29.48
N SER A 149 15.66 -40.11 29.43
CA SER A 149 16.69 -41.07 29.86
C SER A 149 16.53 -41.44 31.35
N LYS A 150 16.22 -40.47 32.22
CA LYS A 150 15.92 -40.72 33.64
C LYS A 150 14.67 -41.56 33.83
N TYR A 151 13.60 -41.28 33.07
CA TYR A 151 12.38 -42.07 33.10
C TYR A 151 12.62 -43.52 32.67
N ASP A 152 13.33 -43.73 31.56
CA ASP A 152 13.65 -45.07 31.06
C ASP A 152 14.57 -45.82 32.04
N GLY A 153 15.48 -45.12 32.72
CA GLY A 153 16.27 -45.66 33.84
C GLY A 153 15.40 -46.12 35.00
N ALA A 154 14.53 -45.24 35.50
CA ALA A 154 13.62 -45.55 36.61
C ALA A 154 12.66 -46.70 36.28
N MET A 155 12.20 -46.80 35.03
CA MET A 155 11.36 -47.92 34.58
C MET A 155 12.12 -49.25 34.55
N ARG A 156 13.38 -49.24 34.13
CA ARG A 156 14.25 -50.43 34.19
C ARG A 156 14.52 -50.86 35.63
N GLU A 157 14.87 -49.93 36.51
CA GLU A 157 15.08 -50.21 37.94
C GLU A 157 13.81 -50.75 38.60
N LYS A 158 12.65 -50.14 38.33
CA LYS A 158 11.34 -50.64 38.80
C LYS A 158 11.09 -52.08 38.35
N MET A 159 11.46 -52.43 37.12
CA MET A 159 11.31 -53.79 36.60
C MET A 159 12.21 -54.77 37.37
N VAL A 160 13.48 -54.42 37.59
CA VAL A 160 14.42 -55.24 38.38
C VAL A 160 13.90 -55.44 39.81
N TYR A 161 13.49 -54.35 40.47
CA TYR A 161 12.89 -54.42 41.82
C TYR A 161 11.67 -55.33 41.88
N LYS A 162 10.81 -55.30 40.85
CA LYS A 162 9.64 -56.17 40.78
C LYS A 162 10.05 -57.64 40.67
N LEU A 163 11.03 -57.96 39.83
CA LEU A 163 11.57 -59.32 39.69
C LEU A 163 12.24 -59.82 40.97
N GLU A 164 13.04 -58.98 41.64
CA GLU A 164 13.66 -59.32 42.93
C GLU A 164 12.62 -59.57 44.02
N LYS A 165 11.58 -58.72 44.08
CA LYS A 165 10.45 -58.91 44.99
C LYS A 165 9.73 -60.23 44.70
N GLU A 166 9.46 -60.55 43.44
CA GLU A 166 8.84 -61.82 43.03
C GLU A 166 9.72 -63.02 43.44
N LYS A 167 11.04 -62.92 43.27
CA LYS A 167 12.00 -63.95 43.71
C LYS A 167 11.95 -64.18 45.22
N LEU A 168 12.05 -63.11 46.03
CA LEU A 168 11.99 -63.20 47.49
C LEU A 168 10.61 -63.69 47.97
N GLN A 169 9.54 -63.27 47.30
CA GLN A 169 8.19 -63.73 47.61
C GLN A 169 8.01 -65.21 47.29
N ASN A 170 8.61 -65.70 46.20
CA ASN A 170 8.65 -67.13 45.87
C ASN A 170 9.46 -67.91 46.92
N GLU A 171 10.63 -67.43 47.34
CA GLU A 171 11.43 -68.04 48.42
C GLU A 171 10.64 -68.10 49.75
N LEU A 172 9.97 -67.00 50.13
CA LEU A 172 9.11 -66.95 51.32
C LEU A 172 7.94 -67.94 51.22
N ASN A 173 7.30 -68.04 50.05
CA ASN A 173 6.22 -68.99 49.82
C ASN A 173 6.72 -70.44 49.89
N SER A 174 7.90 -70.74 49.34
CA SER A 174 8.55 -72.05 49.48
C SER A 174 8.90 -72.37 50.93
N LEU A 175 9.45 -71.41 51.69
CA LEU A 175 9.70 -71.58 53.13
C LEU A 175 8.41 -71.76 53.93
N LYS A 176 7.35 -70.99 53.63
CA LYS A 176 6.03 -71.13 54.26
C LYS A 176 5.39 -72.48 53.94
N LEU A 177 5.51 -72.96 52.71
CA LEU A 177 5.03 -74.30 52.33
C LEU A 177 5.82 -75.41 53.03
N GLY A 178 7.13 -75.21 53.23
CA GLY A 178 7.98 -76.10 54.03
C GLY A 178 7.77 -76.03 55.55
N SER A 179 7.19 -74.94 56.07
CA SER A 179 6.82 -74.77 57.49
C SER A 179 5.33 -75.01 57.77
N SER A 180 4.49 -75.15 56.74
CA SER A 180 3.07 -75.51 56.84
C SER A 180 2.85 -77.04 56.89
N THR A 181 3.69 -77.75 57.64
CA THR A 181 3.27 -79.03 58.25
C THR A 181 2.90 -78.86 59.72
N THR A 182 2.93 -77.65 60.28
CA THR A 182 2.43 -77.41 61.65
C THR A 182 1.87 -75.99 61.79
N LEU A 183 0.60 -75.90 62.23
CA LEU A 183 -0.23 -74.72 62.55
C LEU A 183 -1.03 -74.16 61.35
N GLN A 184 -2.22 -74.71 61.09
CA GLN A 184 -3.52 -74.31 61.65
C GLN A 184 -3.97 -72.88 61.29
N ASN A 185 -5.05 -72.83 60.51
CA ASN A 185 -6.17 -71.89 60.53
C ASN A 185 -6.00 -70.66 61.44
N THR A 186 -5.99 -69.47 60.84
CA THR A 186 -6.33 -68.22 61.53
C THR A 186 -7.19 -67.37 60.59
N PRO A 187 -8.30 -66.78 61.08
CA PRO A 187 -9.31 -66.12 60.25
C PRO A 187 -8.81 -64.75 59.80
N GLU A 188 -9.47 -64.25 58.75
CA GLU A 188 -9.30 -62.91 58.19
C GLU A 188 -9.22 -61.84 59.29
N GLY A 189 -8.04 -61.22 59.41
CA GLY A 189 -7.83 -60.10 60.32
C GLY A 189 -8.55 -58.87 59.81
N GLU A 190 -9.45 -58.32 60.64
CA GLU A 190 -10.03 -57.00 60.47
C GLU A 190 -8.93 -55.96 60.20
N LEU A 191 -9.12 -55.19 59.13
CA LEU A 191 -8.21 -54.12 58.74
C LEU A 191 -8.16 -53.07 59.87
N GLY A 192 -6.99 -52.90 60.48
CA GLY A 192 -6.79 -51.89 61.52
C GLY A 192 -7.09 -50.46 61.03
N PRO A 193 -7.41 -49.52 61.93
CA PRO A 193 -7.94 -48.18 61.63
C PRO A 193 -7.05 -47.34 60.69
N THR A 194 -5.75 -47.64 60.64
CA THR A 194 -4.78 -46.98 59.76
C THR A 194 -4.87 -47.47 58.31
N GLN A 195 -5.21 -48.75 58.08
CA GLN A 195 -5.38 -49.30 56.72
C GLN A 195 -6.71 -48.85 56.08
N THR A 196 -7.77 -48.73 56.88
CA THR A 196 -9.06 -48.17 56.45
C THR A 196 -8.90 -46.72 56.02
N LYS A 197 -8.16 -45.91 56.78
CA LYS A 197 -7.91 -44.50 56.45
C LYS A 197 -7.08 -44.30 55.18
N LEU A 198 -6.12 -45.18 54.92
CA LEU A 198 -5.33 -45.15 53.67
C LEU A 198 -6.21 -45.49 52.45
N ARG A 199 -7.15 -46.42 52.61
CA ARG A 199 -8.08 -46.83 51.55
C ARG A 199 -9.09 -45.74 51.23
N GLU A 200 -9.60 -45.04 52.25
CA GLU A 200 -10.45 -43.87 52.09
C GLU A 200 -9.75 -42.72 51.36
N LEU A 201 -8.49 -42.44 51.71
CA LEU A 201 -7.71 -41.40 51.01
C LEU A 201 -7.49 -41.74 49.54
N ARG A 202 -7.24 -43.00 49.22
CA ARG A 202 -7.05 -43.48 47.84
C ARG A 202 -8.33 -43.35 47.01
N LEU A 203 -9.48 -43.69 47.60
CA LEU A 203 -10.80 -43.52 46.98
C LEU A 203 -11.15 -42.03 46.80
N LYS A 204 -10.68 -41.16 47.71
CA LYS A 204 -10.90 -39.71 47.65
C LYS A 204 -10.06 -39.04 46.56
N GLU A 205 -8.82 -39.49 46.35
CA GLU A 205 -7.98 -39.06 45.22
C GLU A 205 -8.54 -39.52 43.87
N GLU A 206 -9.06 -40.75 43.79
CA GLU A 206 -9.65 -41.29 42.56
C GLU A 206 -10.91 -40.51 42.15
N LYS A 207 -11.78 -40.19 43.12
CA LYS A 207 -12.93 -39.29 42.89
C LYS A 207 -12.51 -37.88 42.45
N LYS A 208 -11.38 -37.37 42.94
CA LYS A 208 -10.84 -36.04 42.54
C LYS A 208 -10.27 -36.05 41.12
N ARG A 209 -9.71 -37.18 40.65
CA ARG A 209 -9.23 -37.34 39.26
C ARG A 209 -10.37 -37.50 38.26
N LEU A 210 -11.50 -38.09 38.67
CA LEU A 210 -12.69 -38.27 37.83
C LEU A 210 -13.59 -37.03 37.77
N ALA A 211 -13.36 -36.02 38.63
CA ALA A 211 -14.15 -34.78 38.70
C ALA A 211 -13.60 -33.62 37.84
N ILE A 212 -12.71 -33.89 36.88
CA ILE A 212 -12.30 -32.89 35.88
C ILE A 212 -13.49 -32.67 34.94
N PRO A 213 -14.10 -31.46 34.86
CA PRO A 213 -15.20 -31.22 33.94
C PRO A 213 -14.73 -31.31 32.48
N ASN A 214 -15.52 -32.02 31.69
CA ASN A 214 -15.32 -32.32 30.27
C ASN A 214 -15.08 -31.03 29.44
N GLU A 215 -13.98 -31.00 28.69
CA GLU A 215 -13.45 -29.83 27.97
C GLU A 215 -14.20 -29.51 26.65
N GLN A 216 -15.50 -29.81 26.57
CA GLN A 216 -16.30 -29.72 25.34
C GLN A 216 -17.40 -28.64 25.36
N GLN A 217 -17.41 -27.72 26.33
CA GLN A 217 -18.41 -26.64 26.41
C GLN A 217 -17.82 -25.21 26.35
N ARG A 218 -16.59 -25.02 25.86
CA ARG A 218 -15.96 -23.68 25.76
C ARG A 218 -16.11 -23.01 24.39
N LEU A 219 -17.09 -23.43 23.59
CA LEU A 219 -17.42 -22.83 22.29
C LEU A 219 -18.92 -22.50 22.24
N THR A 220 -19.37 -21.58 23.09
CA THR A 220 -20.52 -20.67 22.88
C THR A 220 -20.76 -19.93 24.20
N GLY A 221 -20.28 -18.70 24.32
CA GLY A 221 -20.57 -17.87 25.49
C GLY A 221 -19.55 -16.75 25.63
N SER A 222 -20.01 -15.53 25.45
CA SER A 222 -19.30 -14.28 25.72
C SER A 222 -18.60 -14.32 27.08
N SER A 223 -17.28 -14.23 27.08
CA SER A 223 -16.49 -14.16 28.32
C SER A 223 -16.32 -12.70 28.74
N GLU A 224 -17.15 -12.24 29.65
CA GLU A 224 -16.71 -11.27 30.66
C GLU A 224 -15.78 -12.01 31.61
N SER A 225 -14.48 -11.94 31.34
CA SER A 225 -13.45 -12.38 32.28
C SER A 225 -12.92 -11.17 33.03
N THR A 226 -13.30 -11.02 34.30
CA THR A 226 -12.54 -10.22 35.26
C THR A 226 -11.23 -10.97 35.56
N ASN A 227 -10.24 -10.80 34.70
CA ASN A 227 -8.86 -11.19 34.98
C ASN A 227 -8.13 -9.93 35.43
N GLU A 228 -7.57 -9.96 36.64
CA GLU A 228 -6.68 -8.90 37.11
C GLU A 228 -5.41 -8.90 36.25
N SER A 229 -5.32 -7.90 35.37
CA SER A 229 -4.18 -7.69 34.47
C SER A 229 -2.96 -7.20 35.22
N HIS A 230 -1.77 -7.66 34.82
CA HIS A 230 -0.51 -7.25 35.42
C HIS A 230 -0.26 -5.75 35.16
N PRO A 231 0.29 -4.95 36.10
CA PRO A 231 0.42 -3.49 35.97
C PRO A 231 1.36 -2.99 34.85
N ARG A 232 1.93 -3.89 34.03
CA ARG A 232 2.77 -3.55 32.87
C ARG A 232 2.25 -4.11 31.55
N ASP A 233 1.08 -4.74 31.55
CA ASP A 233 0.48 -5.24 30.33
C ASP A 233 -0.18 -4.08 29.57
N SER A 234 0.29 -3.84 28.35
CA SER A 234 -0.38 -2.94 27.41
C SER A 234 -1.65 -3.61 26.89
N GLU A 235 -2.76 -2.89 26.91
CA GLU A 235 -4.03 -3.37 26.34
C GLU A 235 -3.83 -3.81 24.89
N PHE A 236 -4.32 -5.03 24.57
CA PHE A 236 -4.29 -5.52 23.20
C PHE A 236 -5.21 -4.66 22.33
N PRO A 237 -4.79 -4.26 21.11
CA PRO A 237 -5.63 -3.51 20.20
C PRO A 237 -6.95 -4.23 19.94
N VAL A 238 -8.06 -3.49 20.04
CA VAL A 238 -9.40 -4.02 19.75
C VAL A 238 -9.44 -4.46 18.29
N ASP A 239 -9.87 -5.70 18.04
CA ASP A 239 -10.00 -6.25 16.69
C ASP A 239 -11.07 -5.45 15.92
N THR A 240 -10.63 -4.62 14.99
CA THR A 240 -11.52 -3.83 14.12
C THR A 240 -12.12 -4.65 12.96
N GLY A 241 -11.99 -5.98 12.99
CA GLY A 241 -12.53 -6.88 11.98
C GLY A 241 -11.73 -6.83 10.67
N ASN A 242 -12.16 -7.66 9.72
CA ASN A 242 -11.48 -7.92 8.46
C ASN A 242 -11.19 -6.64 7.66
N ASN A 243 -9.93 -6.47 7.27
CA ASN A 243 -9.47 -5.36 6.45
C ASN A 243 -10.26 -5.27 5.11
N PRO A 244 -11.01 -4.18 4.83
CA PRO A 244 -11.80 -4.01 3.61
C PRO A 244 -10.98 -3.84 2.32
N TYR A 245 -9.65 -3.89 2.42
CA TYR A 245 -8.72 -3.89 1.28
C TYR A 245 -8.17 -5.29 0.96
N LEU A 246 -8.45 -6.32 1.77
CA LEU A 246 -7.91 -7.66 1.55
C LEU A 246 -8.46 -8.34 0.28
N ASN A 247 -9.72 -8.07 -0.08
CA ASN A 247 -10.37 -8.65 -1.28
C ASN A 247 -9.95 -7.99 -2.60
N ARG A 248 -9.31 -6.81 -2.58
CA ARG A 248 -8.94 -6.11 -3.81
C ARG A 248 -7.74 -6.72 -4.54
N PHE A 249 -6.88 -7.45 -3.83
CA PHE A 249 -5.68 -8.04 -4.42
C PHE A 249 -5.87 -9.48 -4.92
N ALA A 250 -6.96 -10.14 -4.53
CA ALA A 250 -7.24 -11.50 -4.95
C ALA A 250 -7.71 -11.56 -6.42
N GLU A 251 -8.45 -10.55 -6.90
CA GLU A 251 -8.94 -10.51 -8.28
C GLU A 251 -7.83 -10.20 -9.30
N ASP A 252 -6.87 -9.36 -8.94
CA ASP A 252 -5.77 -8.95 -9.84
C ASP A 252 -4.69 -10.04 -10.04
N ALA A 253 -4.61 -11.01 -9.14
CA ALA A 253 -3.58 -12.06 -9.19
C ALA A 253 -3.84 -13.14 -10.25
N PHE A 254 -5.10 -13.34 -10.65
CA PHE A 254 -5.49 -14.44 -11.56
C PHE A 254 -5.50 -14.08 -13.06
N HIS A 255 -5.26 -12.81 -13.43
CA HIS A 255 -5.32 -12.37 -14.84
C HIS A 255 -3.96 -12.01 -15.48
N ARG A 256 -2.83 -12.26 -14.82
CA ARG A 256 -1.49 -11.93 -15.36
C ARG A 256 -0.82 -13.10 -16.11
N SER A 257 -1.51 -13.74 -17.04
CA SER A 257 -0.91 -14.76 -17.93
C SER A 257 -0.34 -14.20 -19.25
N THR A 258 -0.39 -12.88 -19.47
CA THR A 258 0.16 -12.24 -20.68
C THR A 258 0.94 -10.97 -20.35
N LEU A 259 2.07 -11.11 -19.66
CA LEU A 259 3.08 -10.05 -19.62
C LEU A 259 3.80 -10.03 -20.97
N THR A 260 3.37 -9.17 -21.88
CA THR A 260 4.17 -8.81 -23.06
C THR A 260 5.15 -7.70 -22.67
N LEU A 261 6.42 -7.89 -23.02
CA LEU A 261 7.47 -6.90 -22.79
C LEU A 261 7.21 -5.71 -23.73
N ALA A 262 6.52 -4.69 -23.23
CA ALA A 262 6.24 -3.49 -24.00
C ALA A 262 7.34 -2.46 -23.75
N LYS A 263 8.20 -2.34 -24.78
CA LYS A 263 9.18 -1.27 -25.05
C LYS A 263 10.46 -1.30 -24.20
N ASP A 264 11.55 -1.70 -24.86
CA ASP A 264 12.90 -1.36 -24.46
C ASP A 264 13.07 0.17 -24.60
N ILE A 265 13.40 0.84 -23.50
CA ILE A 265 13.77 2.26 -23.51
C ILE A 265 15.29 2.30 -23.53
N GLU A 266 15.84 2.61 -24.70
CA GLU A 266 17.27 2.84 -24.91
C GLU A 266 17.67 4.11 -24.13
N ALA A 267 18.21 3.92 -22.93
CA ALA A 267 18.37 5.02 -21.99
C ALA A 267 19.52 5.97 -22.36
N HIS A 268 20.59 5.49 -23.02
CA HIS A 268 21.77 6.31 -23.30
C HIS A 268 22.59 5.80 -24.49
N ASP A 269 22.97 6.70 -25.39
CA ASP A 269 23.78 6.43 -26.61
C ASP A 269 25.23 6.98 -26.48
N GLY A 270 25.73 7.08 -25.24
CA GLY A 270 27.03 7.67 -24.94
C GLY A 270 27.86 6.83 -23.97
N PRO A 271 29.20 6.83 -24.10
CA PRO A 271 30.07 6.04 -23.23
C PRO A 271 29.99 6.53 -21.79
N ILE A 272 29.61 5.63 -20.89
CA ILE A 272 29.67 5.84 -19.44
C ILE A 272 31.15 5.79 -19.05
N SER A 273 31.75 6.94 -18.75
CA SER A 273 33.08 7.02 -18.15
C SER A 273 33.01 6.51 -16.71
N TRP A 274 33.82 5.50 -16.41
CA TRP A 274 34.06 4.98 -15.06
C TRP A 274 34.98 5.88 -14.25
#